data_AF-S4MYY9-F1
#
_entry.id   AF-S4MYY9-F1
#
_cell.length_a   1.000
_cell.length_b   1.000
_cell.length_c   1.000
_cell.angle_alpha   90.00
_cell.angle_beta   90.00
_cell.angle_gamma   90.00
#
_symmetry.space_group_name_H-M   'P 1'
#
loop_
_entity.id
_entity.type
_entity.pdbx_description
1 polymer ?
#
loop_
_entity_poly.entity_id
_entity_poly.type
_entity_poly.pdbx_seq_one_letter_code
_entity_poly.pdbx_strand_id
1 'polypeptide(L)'
;MLCHSYGSVVCGRAAAGLAVDDIVFVGSPGTGADSVAALHTRARVWAARGGDDWVENIPHLSADLFGTTVGFGTDPVSPAFGARVFAAGDGGHSDYFRPGSTSLTNLTRIVLGETKAVTHD
;
A
#
# COMPACT_ATOMS: atom_id res chain seq x y z
N MET A 1 -4.79 -8.01 -6.01
CA MET A 1 -4.53 -8.38 -4.60
C MET A 1 -4.68 -7.16 -3.72
N LEU A 2 -5.48 -7.26 -2.65
CA LEU A 2 -5.63 -6.21 -1.64
C LEU A 2 -4.84 -6.60 -0.40
N CYS A 3 -3.99 -5.69 0.08
CA CYS A 3 -3.03 -5.97 1.14
C CYS A 3 -3.07 -4.84 2.16
N HIS A 4 -3.59 -5.13 3.34
CA HIS A 4 -3.79 -4.16 4.42
C HIS A 4 -2.76 -4.35 5.53
N SER A 5 -2.31 -3.25 6.13
CA SER A 5 -1.40 -3.27 7.28
C SER A 5 -0.16 -4.12 6.98
N TYR A 6 0.31 -4.94 7.92
CA TYR A 6 1.41 -5.88 7.73
C TYR A 6 1.19 -6.92 6.61
N GLY A 7 -0.04 -7.13 6.15
CA GLY A 7 -0.32 -7.94 4.95
C GLY A 7 0.38 -7.40 3.71
N SER A 8 0.69 -6.10 3.67
CA SER A 8 1.50 -5.49 2.61
C SER A 8 2.92 -6.04 2.52
N VAL A 9 3.55 -6.44 3.65
CA VAL A 9 4.87 -7.10 3.66
C VAL A 9 4.79 -8.51 3.07
N VAL A 10 3.74 -9.25 3.43
CA VAL A 10 3.50 -10.61 2.90
C VAL A 10 3.27 -10.55 1.40
N CYS A 11 2.39 -9.64 0.96
CA CYS A 11 2.14 -9.40 -0.46
C CYS A 11 3.39 -8.94 -1.21
N GLY A 12 4.20 -8.05 -0.62
CA GLY A 12 5.44 -7.59 -1.21
C GLY A 12 6.42 -8.73 -1.48
N ARG A 13 6.61 -9.62 -0.50
CA ARG A 13 7.44 -10.83 -0.65
C ARG A 13 6.90 -11.81 -1.71
N ALA A 14 5.59 -11.89 -1.88
CA ALA A 14 4.96 -12.77 -2.85
C ALA A 14 4.86 -12.16 -4.26
N ALA A 15 5.09 -10.84 -4.42
CA ALA A 15 4.69 -10.05 -5.57
C ALA A 15 5.18 -10.59 -6.94
N ALA A 16 6.40 -11.14 -6.98
CA ALA A 16 6.99 -11.71 -8.20
C ALA A 16 6.23 -12.93 -8.75
N GLY A 17 5.55 -13.68 -7.88
CA GLY A 17 4.82 -14.91 -8.23
C GLY A 17 3.31 -14.73 -8.37
N LEU A 18 2.76 -13.55 -8.08
CA LEU A 18 1.32 -13.31 -8.13
C LEU A 18 0.84 -13.11 -9.58
N ALA A 19 -0.15 -13.89 -9.99
CA ALA A 19 -0.85 -13.71 -11.25
C ALA A 19 -2.05 -12.76 -11.08
N VAL A 20 -1.77 -11.47 -10.89
CA VAL A 20 -2.79 -10.42 -10.76
C VAL A 20 -2.42 -9.18 -11.58
N ASP A 21 -3.44 -8.43 -12.01
CA ASP A 21 -3.26 -7.17 -12.74
C ASP A 21 -2.92 -6.00 -11.82
N ASP A 22 -3.39 -6.03 -10.58
CA ASP A 22 -3.22 -4.96 -9.59
C ASP A 22 -2.82 -5.52 -8.21
N ILE A 23 -1.90 -4.83 -7.55
CA ILE A 23 -1.59 -4.99 -6.12
C ILE A 23 -1.88 -3.65 -5.45
N VAL A 24 -2.64 -3.68 -4.35
CA VAL A 24 -3.03 -2.48 -3.62
C VAL A 24 -2.58 -2.59 -2.17
N PHE A 25 -1.78 -1.62 -1.73
CA PHE A 25 -1.32 -1.49 -0.35
C PHE A 25 -2.13 -0.40 0.37
N VAL A 26 -2.82 -0.74 1.45
CA VAL A 26 -3.59 0.23 2.26
C VAL A 26 -3.17 0.17 3.72
N GLY A 27 -2.95 1.33 4.34
CA GLY A 27 -2.46 1.41 5.72
C GLY A 27 -1.15 0.65 5.91
N SER A 28 -0.26 0.70 4.92
CA SER A 28 0.95 -0.12 4.92
C SER A 28 2.05 0.50 5.81
N PRO A 29 2.70 -0.29 6.67
CA PRO A 29 3.95 0.11 7.31
C PRO A 29 5.16 0.00 6.35
N GLY A 30 4.97 -0.61 5.17
CA GLY A 30 5.98 -0.89 4.15
C GLY A 30 5.76 -2.27 3.51
N THR A 31 6.49 -2.57 2.44
CA THR A 31 6.31 -3.81 1.63
C THR A 31 7.48 -4.80 1.74
N GLY A 32 8.57 -4.40 2.39
CA GLY A 32 9.84 -5.11 2.40
C GLY A 32 10.68 -4.89 1.13
N ALA A 33 10.26 -3.99 0.25
CA ALA A 33 11.00 -3.56 -0.94
C ALA A 33 11.10 -2.03 -0.97
N ASP A 34 12.15 -1.51 -1.60
CA ASP A 34 12.38 -0.06 -1.67
C ASP A 34 11.69 0.62 -2.85
N SER A 35 11.19 -0.15 -3.82
CA SER A 35 10.48 0.38 -4.98
C SER A 35 9.56 -0.66 -5.61
N VAL A 36 8.63 -0.19 -6.44
CA VAL A 36 7.81 -1.06 -7.31
C VAL A 36 8.68 -1.95 -8.19
N ALA A 37 9.81 -1.46 -8.69
CA ALA A 37 10.73 -2.26 -9.51
C ALA A 37 11.34 -3.43 -8.72
N ALA A 38 11.65 -3.22 -7.43
CA ALA A 38 12.18 -4.24 -6.54
C ALA A 38 11.16 -5.31 -6.13
N LEU A 39 9.86 -5.10 -6.39
CA LEU A 39 8.84 -6.14 -6.22
C LEU A 39 8.87 -7.21 -7.33
N HIS A 40 9.59 -6.97 -8.42
CA HIS A 40 9.70 -7.87 -9.57
C HIS A 40 8.34 -8.35 -10.12
N THR A 41 7.32 -7.49 -10.05
CA THR A 41 5.97 -7.79 -10.51
C THR A 41 5.65 -7.09 -11.83
N ARG A 42 4.71 -7.67 -12.59
CA ARG A 42 4.10 -7.03 -13.76
C ARG A 42 2.79 -6.30 -13.41
N ALA A 43 2.30 -6.48 -12.19
CA ALA A 43 1.08 -5.84 -11.72
C ALA A 43 1.26 -4.32 -11.62
N ARG A 44 0.17 -3.58 -11.83
CA ARG A 44 0.09 -2.18 -11.43
C ARG A 44 0.05 -2.12 -9.90
N VAL A 45 0.91 -1.29 -9.32
CA VAL A 45 0.99 -1.15 -7.87
C VAL A 45 0.32 0.15 -7.46
N TRP A 46 -0.60 0.04 -6.51
CA TRP A 46 -1.35 1.14 -5.92
C TRP A 46 -1.09 1.23 -4.42
N ALA A 47 -1.16 2.44 -3.87
CA ALA A 47 -1.02 2.66 -2.45
C ALA A 47 -1.98 3.74 -1.95
N ALA A 48 -2.45 3.63 -0.71
CA ALA A 48 -3.14 4.72 -0.04
C ALA A 48 -2.98 4.63 1.48
N ARG A 49 -3.10 5.79 2.13
CA ARG A 49 -3.17 5.92 3.58
C ARG A 49 -4.32 6.86 3.93
N GLY A 50 -5.16 6.45 4.88
CA GLY A 50 -6.21 7.33 5.40
C GLY A 50 -5.63 8.42 6.28
N GLY A 51 -6.22 9.62 6.26
CA GLY A 51 -5.69 10.80 6.97
C GLY A 51 -5.51 10.61 8.47
N ASP A 52 -6.37 9.79 9.09
CA ASP A 52 -6.32 9.46 10.52
C ASP A 52 -5.63 8.11 10.82
N ASP A 53 -4.95 7.51 9.83
CA ASP A 53 -4.24 6.25 10.03
C ASP A 53 -2.92 6.46 10.76
N TRP A 54 -2.92 6.06 12.04
CA TRP A 54 -1.76 6.10 12.93
C TRP A 54 -0.53 5.34 12.43
N VAL A 55 -0.66 4.44 11.45
CA VAL A 55 0.48 3.66 10.91
C VAL A 55 1.60 4.53 10.36
N GLU A 56 1.32 5.77 9.97
CA GLU A 56 2.37 6.77 9.66
C GLU A 56 3.40 6.94 10.79
N ASN A 57 2.99 6.69 12.04
CA ASN A 57 3.84 6.81 13.22
C ASN A 57 4.63 5.53 13.54
N ILE A 58 4.45 4.44 12.78
CA ILE A 58 5.38 3.32 12.85
C ILE A 58 6.65 3.75 12.12
N PRO A 59 7.85 3.61 12.73
CA PRO A 59 9.08 3.99 12.06
C PRO A 59 9.23 3.25 10.73
N HIS A 60 9.01 3.97 9.63
CA HIS A 60 9.36 3.54 8.28
C HIS A 60 10.88 3.59 8.05
N LEU A 61 11.62 4.15 9.01
CA LEU A 61 13.07 4.18 9.04
C LEU A 61 13.60 2.90 9.66
N SER A 62 14.50 2.25 8.94
CA SER A 62 15.37 1.19 9.41
C SER A 62 15.98 1.55 10.77
N ALA A 63 15.48 0.94 11.85
CA ALA A 63 16.14 0.97 13.14
C ALA A 63 16.95 -0.32 13.31
N ASP A 64 18.23 -0.17 13.67
CA ASP A 64 19.06 -1.30 14.06
C ASP A 64 18.63 -1.75 15.46
N LEU A 65 17.85 -2.82 15.51
CA LEU A 65 17.40 -3.44 16.76
C LEU A 65 18.05 -4.82 16.85
N PHE A 66 18.98 -4.98 17.78
CA PHE A 66 19.73 -6.21 18.02
C PHE A 66 20.53 -6.73 16.79
N GLY A 67 21.10 -5.84 15.95
CA GLY A 67 21.85 -6.25 14.76
C GLY A 67 20.97 -6.66 13.59
N THR A 68 19.68 -6.30 13.64
CA THR A 68 18.68 -6.57 12.59
C THR A 68 18.07 -5.24 12.16
N THR A 69 18.14 -4.95 10.86
CA THR A 69 17.45 -3.81 10.25
C THR A 69 15.95 -4.03 10.32
N VAL A 70 15.26 -3.37 11.26
CA VAL A 70 13.79 -3.34 11.32
C VAL A 70 13.32 -2.14 10.51
N GLY A 71 13.09 -2.36 9.21
CA GLY A 71 12.48 -1.39 8.31
C GLY A 71 11.74 -2.13 7.21
N PHE A 72 10.49 -1.77 6.93
CA PHE A 72 9.66 -2.42 5.91
C PHE A 72 9.88 -1.83 4.51
N GLY A 73 11.07 -1.26 4.26
CA GLY A 73 11.39 -0.55 3.02
C GLY A 73 10.76 0.85 2.96
N THR A 74 10.80 1.44 1.78
CA THR A 74 10.23 2.77 1.52
C THR A 74 8.70 2.76 1.69
N ASP A 75 8.15 3.81 2.30
CA ASP A 75 6.70 3.98 2.46
C ASP A 75 5.98 3.91 1.10
N PRO A 76 4.99 3.02 0.90
CA PRO A 76 4.32 2.87 -0.39
C PRO A 76 3.57 4.10 -0.88
N VAL A 77 3.17 5.02 0.01
CA VAL A 77 2.57 6.31 -0.41
C VAL A 77 3.62 7.37 -0.75
N SER A 78 4.90 7.10 -0.50
CA SER A 78 5.98 8.00 -0.90
C SER A 78 6.18 7.97 -2.42
N PRO A 79 6.37 9.13 -3.07
CA PRO A 79 6.76 9.19 -4.48
C PRO A 79 8.01 8.37 -4.81
N ALA A 80 8.93 8.21 -3.85
CA ALA A 80 10.16 7.44 -4.04
C ALA A 80 9.91 5.93 -4.25
N PHE A 81 8.80 5.39 -3.72
CA PHE A 81 8.45 3.98 -3.92
C PHE A 81 7.93 3.70 -5.34
N GLY A 82 7.26 4.68 -5.95
CA GLY A 82 6.77 4.61 -7.33
C GLY A 82 5.41 3.93 -7.52
N ALA A 83 4.62 3.74 -6.46
CA ALA A 83 3.23 3.28 -6.58
C ALA A 83 2.31 4.40 -7.09
N ARG A 84 1.15 4.00 -7.62
CA ARG A 84 0.03 4.90 -7.93
C ARG A 84 -0.73 5.21 -6.65
N VAL A 85 -0.45 6.36 -6.04
CA VAL A 85 -1.10 6.79 -4.80
C VAL A 85 -2.53 7.22 -5.11
N PHE A 86 -3.54 6.77 -4.35
CA PHE A 86 -4.94 7.16 -4.52
C PHE A 86 -5.55 7.67 -3.21
N ALA A 87 -6.66 8.40 -3.31
CA ALA A 87 -7.33 8.98 -2.16
C ALA A 87 -8.00 7.91 -1.29
N ALA A 88 -7.69 7.88 0.01
CA ALA A 88 -8.36 7.01 0.99
C ALA A 88 -9.37 7.76 1.88
N GLY A 89 -9.32 9.11 1.89
CA GLY A 89 -10.08 9.96 2.81
C GLY A 89 -9.56 9.88 4.25
N ASP A 90 -10.32 10.40 5.20
CA ASP A 90 -9.86 10.56 6.60
C ASP A 90 -10.13 9.33 7.47
N GLY A 91 -10.19 8.14 6.87
CA GLY A 91 -10.42 6.90 7.63
C GLY A 91 -9.23 6.50 8.49
N GLY A 92 -9.49 5.88 9.64
CA GLY A 92 -8.45 5.27 10.47
C GLY A 92 -7.97 3.92 9.92
N HIS A 93 -7.00 3.32 10.61
CA HIS A 93 -6.34 2.09 10.17
C HIS A 93 -7.29 0.92 9.82
N SER A 94 -8.45 0.85 10.46
CA SER A 94 -9.43 -0.23 10.25
C SER A 94 -10.56 0.12 9.27
N ASP A 95 -10.56 1.32 8.69
CA ASP A 95 -11.71 1.86 7.95
C ASP A 95 -11.64 1.68 6.43
N TYR A 96 -10.54 1.14 5.88
CA TYR A 96 -10.32 1.05 4.43
C TYR A 96 -11.41 0.30 3.65
N PHE A 97 -12.15 -0.60 4.31
CA PHE A 97 -13.24 -1.38 3.74
C PHE A 97 -14.62 -0.96 4.24
N ARG A 98 -14.72 0.17 4.94
CA ARG A 98 -15.99 0.68 5.46
C ARG A 98 -16.92 1.05 4.28
N PRO A 99 -18.16 0.56 4.25
CA PRO A 99 -19.14 0.95 3.23
C PRO A 99 -19.28 2.47 3.11
N GLY A 100 -19.31 2.97 1.87
CA GLY A 100 -19.43 4.41 1.58
C GLY A 100 -18.14 5.22 1.78
N SER A 101 -17.02 4.61 2.17
CA SER A 101 -15.75 5.31 2.28
C SER A 101 -15.12 5.63 0.92
N THR A 102 -14.31 6.70 0.88
CA THR A 102 -13.48 7.06 -0.28
C THR A 102 -12.54 5.91 -0.66
N SER A 103 -11.88 5.31 0.33
CA SER A 103 -11.03 4.13 0.14
C SER A 103 -11.76 3.00 -0.58
N LEU A 104 -12.89 2.51 -0.04
CA LEU A 104 -13.61 1.39 -0.65
C LEU A 104 -14.13 1.73 -2.06
N THR A 105 -14.50 2.99 -2.29
CA THR A 105 -14.92 3.47 -3.62
C THR A 105 -13.78 3.35 -4.63
N ASN A 106 -12.57 3.81 -4.29
CA ASN A 106 -11.41 3.71 -5.18
C ASN A 106 -10.90 2.28 -5.32
N LEU A 107 -10.90 1.47 -4.25
CA LEU A 107 -10.59 0.05 -4.33
C LEU A 107 -11.52 -0.68 -5.30
N THR A 108 -12.82 -0.36 -5.26
CA THR A 108 -13.82 -0.92 -6.19
C THR A 108 -13.49 -0.54 -7.64
N ARG A 109 -13.16 0.73 -7.91
CA ARG A 109 -12.77 1.18 -9.25
C ARG A 109 -11.52 0.46 -9.76
N ILE A 110 -10.52 0.23 -8.91
CA ILE A 110 -9.32 -0.54 -9.26
C ILE A 110 -9.70 -1.98 -9.63
N VAL A 111 -10.49 -2.65 -8.79
CA VAL A 111 -10.93 -4.04 -9.02
C VAL A 111 -11.76 -4.18 -10.30
N LEU A 112 -12.60 -3.19 -10.61
CA LEU A 112 -13.39 -3.15 -11.85
C LEU A 112 -12.58 -2.72 -13.09
N GLY A 113 -11.30 -2.36 -12.93
CA GLY A 113 -10.46 -1.86 -14.02
C GLY A 113 -10.76 -0.43 -14.46
N GLU A 114 -11.65 0.27 -13.75
CA GLU A 114 -12.04 1.67 -13.96
C GLU A 114 -10.97 2.67 -13.46
N THR A 115 -9.70 2.35 -13.72
CA THR A 115 -8.53 3.06 -13.16
C THR A 115 -8.47 4.55 -13.51
N LYS A 116 -9.17 5.00 -14.56
CA LYS A 116 -9.31 6.43 -14.91
C LYS A 116 -10.26 7.20 -13.98
N ALA A 117 -11.14 6.50 -13.27
CA ALA A 117 -12.08 7.10 -12.33
C ALA A 117 -11.52 7.13 -10.90
N VAL A 118 -10.35 6.53 -10.65
CA VAL A 118 -9.68 6.56 -9.34
C VAL A 118 -9.34 8.01 -9.01
N THR A 119 -9.69 8.45 -7.80
CA THR A 119 -9.35 9.79 -7.32
C THR A 119 -8.01 9.78 -6.59
N HIS A 120 -7.31 10.90 -6.63
CA HIS A 120 -5.98 11.09 -6.07
C HIS A 120 -6.01 12.30 -5.13
N ASP A 121 -5.23 12.25 -4.06
CA ASP A 121 -4.98 13.39 -3.16
C ASP A 121 -3.79 14.23 -3.66
#